data_AF-A0A516GUT9-F1
#
_entry.id   AF-A0A516GUT9-F1
#
_cell.length_a   1.000
_cell.length_b   1.000
_cell.length_c   1.000
_cell.angle_alpha   90.00
_cell.angle_beta   90.00
_cell.angle_gamma   90.00
#
_symmetry.space_group_name_H-M   'P 1'
#
loop_
_entity.id
_entity.type
_entity.pdbx_description
1 polymer ?
#
loop_
_entity_poly.entity_id
_entity_poly.type
_entity_poly.pdbx_seq_one_letter_code
_entity_poly.pdbx_strand_id
1 'polypeptide(L)'
;METLQNYFLNKDKQIKDIVLSFASHKDIQVKFKGYYIEDNDKVGAFPAQPFYQSYIDYREQNPYLKIDHIRYFFQLSKGENTHMLTVHLNSKDVFDVSFSIDELAEGFEDNTPQIDFKESDFRQLMNLINQKFDYYD
;
A
#
# COMPACT_ATOMS: atom_id res chain seq x y z
N MET A 1 14.41 0.35 18.60
CA MET A 1 13.46 1.08 17.74
C MET A 1 13.06 0.12 16.63
N GLU A 2 11.77 -0.04 16.35
CA GLU A 2 11.30 -0.91 15.28
C GLU A 2 11.77 -0.36 13.92
N THR A 3 12.27 -1.24 13.04
CA THR A 3 12.69 -0.83 11.69
C THR A 3 11.50 -0.88 10.75
N LEU A 4 11.51 -0.09 9.67
CA LEU A 4 10.48 -0.17 8.63
C LEU A 4 10.34 -1.58 8.06
N GLN A 5 11.44 -2.34 7.95
CA GLN A 5 11.39 -3.74 7.53
C GLN A 5 10.59 -4.60 8.51
N ASN A 6 10.83 -4.48 9.82
CA ASN A 6 10.11 -5.30 10.81
C ASN A 6 8.63 -4.92 10.86
N TYR A 7 8.36 -3.62 10.82
CA TYR A 7 7.00 -3.08 10.75
C TYR A 7 6.25 -3.60 9.52
N PHE A 8 6.89 -3.52 8.35
CA PHE A 8 6.37 -4.09 7.10
C PHE A 8 6.04 -5.58 7.23
N LEU A 9 6.98 -6.39 7.74
CA LEU A 9 6.77 -7.83 7.88
C LEU A 9 5.62 -8.15 8.84
N ASN A 10 5.41 -7.31 9.85
CA ASN A 10 4.28 -7.44 10.78
C ASN A 10 2.94 -7.03 10.13
N LYS A 11 2.93 -5.96 9.35
CA LYS A 11 1.71 -5.35 8.79
C LYS A 11 1.31 -5.89 7.41
N ASP A 12 2.20 -6.56 6.69
CA ASP A 12 1.98 -6.93 5.28
C ASP A 12 0.67 -7.65 5.03
N LYS A 13 0.39 -8.70 5.83
CA LYS A 13 -0.86 -9.44 5.71
C LYS A 13 -2.07 -8.57 6.05
N GLN A 14 -1.97 -7.76 7.11
CA GLN A 14 -3.07 -6.93 7.59
C GLN A 14 -3.47 -5.89 6.55
N ILE A 15 -2.49 -5.18 5.96
CA ILE A 15 -2.71 -4.20 4.90
C ILE A 15 -3.39 -4.86 3.71
N LYS A 16 -2.89 -6.01 3.24
CA LYS A 16 -3.49 -6.71 2.10
C LYS A 16 -4.91 -7.17 2.40
N ASP A 17 -5.14 -7.79 3.56
CA ASP A 17 -6.46 -8.30 3.92
C ASP A 17 -7.48 -7.16 4.02
N ILE A 18 -7.12 -6.03 4.64
CA ILE A 18 -7.99 -4.85 4.76
C ILE A 18 -8.30 -4.29 3.36
N VAL A 19 -7.28 -4.07 2.52
CA VAL A 19 -7.51 -3.54 1.17
C VAL A 19 -8.32 -4.50 0.30
N LEU A 20 -8.08 -5.81 0.40
CA LEU A 20 -8.88 -6.82 -0.31
C LEU A 20 -10.31 -6.91 0.21
N SER A 21 -10.55 -6.64 1.50
CA SER A 21 -11.90 -6.58 2.06
C SER A 21 -12.75 -5.49 1.41
N PHE A 22 -12.10 -4.44 0.87
CA PHE A 22 -12.79 -3.39 0.11
C PHE A 22 -13.43 -3.88 -1.18
N ALA A 23 -13.05 -5.06 -1.69
CA ALA A 23 -13.75 -5.70 -2.80
C ALA A 23 -15.20 -6.09 -2.47
N SER A 24 -15.51 -6.29 -1.18
CA SER A 24 -16.88 -6.55 -0.74
C SER A 24 -17.77 -5.30 -0.78
N HIS A 25 -17.18 -4.12 -0.96
CA HIS A 25 -17.88 -2.85 -1.03
C HIS A 25 -18.02 -2.41 -2.50
N LYS A 26 -19.23 -1.99 -2.89
CA LYS A 26 -19.54 -1.30 -4.16
C LYS A 26 -19.20 -2.05 -5.47
N ASP A 27 -19.20 -3.38 -5.47
CA ASP A 27 -18.91 -4.22 -6.65
C ASP A 27 -17.53 -3.92 -7.27
N ILE A 28 -16.58 -3.51 -6.44
CA ILE A 28 -15.19 -3.25 -6.84
C ILE A 28 -14.42 -4.55 -6.77
N GLN A 29 -13.70 -4.89 -7.84
CA GLN A 29 -12.71 -5.95 -7.82
C GLN A 29 -11.38 -5.38 -7.37
N VAL A 30 -10.74 -6.02 -6.39
CA VAL A 30 -9.41 -5.64 -5.91
C VAL A 30 -8.42 -6.75 -6.23
N LYS A 31 -7.34 -6.41 -6.92
CA LYS A 31 -6.25 -7.34 -7.24
C LYS A 31 -4.92 -6.78 -6.81
N PHE A 32 -4.25 -7.44 -5.86
CA PHE A 32 -2.87 -7.13 -5.52
C PHE A 32 -1.94 -7.41 -6.73
N LYS A 33 -1.05 -6.47 -7.00
CA LYS A 33 -0.14 -6.49 -8.16
C LYS A 33 1.33 -6.62 -7.80
N GLY A 34 1.68 -6.38 -6.54
CA GLY A 34 3.05 -6.49 -6.05
C GLY A 34 3.51 -5.24 -5.30
N TYR A 35 4.83 -5.08 -5.23
CA TYR A 35 5.51 -4.06 -4.45
C TYR A 35 6.53 -3.30 -5.27
N TYR A 36 6.79 -2.07 -4.85
CA TYR A 36 8.07 -1.41 -4.97
C TYR A 36 8.65 -1.32 -3.56
N ILE A 37 9.92 -1.68 -3.41
CA ILE A 37 10.63 -1.63 -2.13
C ILE A 37 11.91 -0.85 -2.43
N GLU A 38 12.00 0.36 -1.88
CA GLU A 38 13.16 1.22 -2.05
C GLU A 38 14.26 0.77 -1.07
N ASP A 39 15.32 0.24 -1.64
CA ASP A 39 16.64 0.23 -1.01
C ASP A 39 17.42 1.48 -1.44
N ASN A 40 18.45 1.84 -0.68
CA ASN A 40 19.24 3.05 -0.91
C ASN A 40 19.94 3.10 -2.29
N ASP A 41 19.95 1.99 -3.06
CA ASP A 41 20.65 1.87 -4.34
C ASP A 41 19.71 1.95 -5.57
N LYS A 42 18.38 1.87 -5.39
CA LYS A 42 17.36 2.01 -6.45
C LYS A 42 16.41 3.19 -6.22
N VAL A 43 17.01 4.34 -5.92
CA VAL A 43 16.33 5.63 -5.89
C VAL A 43 16.13 6.11 -7.33
N GLY A 44 14.89 6.31 -7.77
CA GLY A 44 14.64 6.81 -9.13
C GLY A 44 13.20 7.16 -9.45
N ALA A 45 13.02 8.12 -10.37
CA ALA A 45 11.71 8.51 -10.90
C ALA A 45 11.26 7.52 -11.99
N PHE A 46 10.74 6.38 -11.55
CA PHE A 46 10.09 5.41 -12.44
C PHE A 46 8.57 5.61 -12.43
N PRO A 47 7.85 5.20 -13.50
CA PRO A 47 6.40 5.09 -13.44
C PRO A 47 5.98 4.27 -12.22
N ALA A 48 4.88 4.64 -11.57
CA ALA A 48 4.37 3.91 -10.42
C ALA A 48 3.89 2.51 -10.85
N GLN A 49 4.78 1.52 -10.72
CA GLN A 49 4.50 0.11 -11.05
C GLN A 49 5.16 -0.83 -10.04
N PRO A 50 4.62 -2.04 -9.82
CA PRO A 50 5.26 -3.04 -9.00
C PRO A 50 6.53 -3.57 -9.69
N PHE A 51 7.60 -3.75 -8.92
CA PHE A 51 8.86 -4.37 -9.33
C PHE A 51 8.98 -5.81 -8.83
N TYR A 52 8.27 -6.16 -7.76
CA TYR A 52 8.32 -7.46 -7.09
C TYR A 52 6.90 -7.98 -6.89
N GLN A 53 6.60 -9.26 -7.20
CA GLN A 53 5.27 -9.79 -6.94
C GLN A 53 5.12 -10.17 -5.45
N SER A 54 6.21 -10.61 -4.85
CA SER A 54 6.28 -10.99 -3.44
C SER A 54 7.50 -10.39 -2.73
N TYR A 55 7.49 -10.39 -1.40
CA TYR A 55 8.69 -10.05 -0.62
C TYR A 55 9.82 -11.08 -0.82
N ILE A 56 9.49 -12.34 -1.11
CA ILE A 56 10.49 -13.37 -1.40
C ILE A 56 11.27 -12.99 -2.67
N ASP A 57 10.56 -12.60 -3.74
CA ASP A 57 11.18 -12.17 -5.01
C ASP A 57 12.14 -11.00 -4.79
N TYR A 58 11.75 -10.05 -3.93
CA TYR A 58 12.60 -8.93 -3.54
C TYR A 58 13.89 -9.40 -2.85
N ARG A 59 13.78 -10.35 -1.91
CA ARG A 59 14.93 -10.85 -1.12
C ARG A 59 15.90 -11.71 -1.91
N GLU A 60 15.42 -12.41 -2.93
CA GLU A 60 16.28 -13.16 -3.86
C GLU A 60 17.15 -12.23 -4.71
N GLN A 61 16.65 -11.04 -5.03
CA GLN A 61 17.31 -10.09 -5.93
C GLN A 61 18.13 -9.02 -5.21
N ASN A 62 17.81 -8.71 -3.96
CA ASN A 62 18.46 -7.64 -3.22
C ASN A 62 18.98 -8.17 -1.86
N PRO A 63 20.31 -8.26 -1.68
CA PRO A 63 20.93 -8.72 -0.43
C PRO A 63 20.91 -7.65 0.68
N TYR A 64 20.46 -6.43 0.37
CA TYR A 64 20.52 -5.28 1.27
C TYR A 64 19.57 -5.38 2.47
N LEU A 65 19.96 -4.71 3.56
CA LEU A 65 19.35 -4.85 4.88
C LEU A 65 18.44 -3.68 5.28
N LYS A 66 18.44 -2.57 4.54
CA LYS A 66 17.72 -1.36 4.92
C LYS A 66 16.68 -1.00 3.86
N ILE A 67 15.43 -1.03 4.29
CA ILE A 67 14.28 -0.60 3.52
C ILE A 67 13.88 0.78 4.05
N ASP A 68 13.82 1.77 3.18
CA ASP A 68 13.49 3.15 3.53
C ASP A 68 12.10 3.58 3.04
N HIS A 69 11.58 2.90 2.03
CA HIS A 69 10.22 3.11 1.53
C HIS A 69 9.64 1.80 0.97
N ILE A 70 8.35 1.58 1.19
CA ILE A 70 7.61 0.46 0.60
C ILE A 70 6.36 1.01 -0.04
N ARG A 71 6.04 0.51 -1.22
CA ARG A 71 4.78 0.79 -1.92
C ARG A 71 4.12 -0.51 -2.34
N TYR A 72 2.89 -0.71 -1.92
CA TYR A 72 2.00 -1.77 -2.38
C TYR A 72 1.24 -1.27 -3.59
N PHE A 73 0.93 -2.18 -4.52
CA PHE A 73 0.11 -1.89 -5.69
C PHE A 73 -1.12 -2.77 -5.71
N PHE A 74 -2.29 -2.15 -5.83
CA PHE A 74 -3.57 -2.82 -5.97
C PHE A 74 -4.29 -2.22 -7.18
N GLN A 75 -4.73 -3.08 -8.09
CA GLN A 75 -5.65 -2.66 -9.13
C GLN A 75 -7.07 -2.72 -8.58
N LEU A 76 -7.79 -1.61 -8.70
CA LEU A 76 -9.21 -1.49 -8.41
C LEU A 76 -9.98 -1.45 -9.74
N SER A 77 -11.03 -2.25 -9.88
CA SER A 77 -11.83 -2.27 -11.12
C SER A 77 -13.34 -2.33 -10.80
N LYS A 78 -14.16 -1.51 -11.47
CA LYS A 78 -15.63 -1.57 -11.45
C LYS A 78 -16.12 -1.44 -12.90
N GLY A 79 -16.67 -2.52 -13.46
CA GLY A 79 -16.97 -2.60 -14.90
C GLY A 79 -15.69 -2.41 -15.74
N GLU A 80 -15.71 -1.43 -16.65
CA GLU A 80 -14.55 -1.09 -17.50
C GLU A 80 -13.58 -0.10 -16.83
N ASN A 81 -13.99 0.57 -15.75
CA ASN A 81 -13.17 1.56 -15.06
C ASN A 81 -12.13 0.87 -14.18
N THR A 82 -10.86 1.26 -14.34
CA THR A 82 -9.74 0.68 -13.59
C THR A 82 -8.82 1.78 -13.09
N HIS A 83 -8.45 1.69 -11.81
CA HIS A 83 -7.53 2.61 -11.15
C HIS A 83 -6.43 1.84 -10.42
N MET A 84 -5.26 2.47 -10.26
CA MET A 84 -4.18 1.92 -9.45
C MET A 84 -4.20 2.57 -8.07
N LEU A 85 -4.49 1.77 -7.05
CA LEU A 85 -4.29 2.12 -5.66
C LEU A 85 -2.86 1.77 -5.24
N THR A 86 -2.20 2.70 -4.56
CA THR A 86 -0.96 2.44 -3.86
C THR A 86 -1.07 2.71 -2.36
N VAL A 87 -0.48 1.81 -1.56
CA VAL A 87 -0.29 2.01 -0.12
C VAL A 87 1.20 2.19 0.14
N HIS A 88 1.59 3.20 0.89
CA HIS A 88 2.98 3.57 1.12
C HIS A 88 3.30 3.42 2.60
N LEU A 89 4.43 2.81 2.91
CA LEU A 89 5.01 2.79 4.24
C LEU A 89 6.36 3.50 4.20
N ASN A 90 6.55 4.46 5.08
CA ASN A 90 7.81 5.18 5.28
C ASN A 90 8.10 5.22 6.79
N SER A 91 9.30 5.67 7.17
CA SER A 91 9.59 5.96 8.58
C SER A 91 10.44 7.22 8.72
N LYS A 92 9.94 8.22 9.45
CA LYS A 92 10.72 9.38 9.91
C LYS A 92 10.26 9.74 11.33
N ASP A 93 10.76 8.98 12.31
CA ASP A 93 10.40 9.01 13.74
C ASP A 93 9.05 8.35 14.08
N VAL A 94 8.06 8.45 13.18
CA VAL A 94 6.79 7.68 13.19
C VAL A 94 6.67 6.90 11.87
N PHE A 95 5.84 5.86 11.83
CA PHE A 95 5.50 5.15 10.60
C PHE A 95 4.30 5.83 9.92
N ASP A 96 4.48 6.45 8.76
CA ASP A 96 3.33 6.93 8.00
C ASP A 96 2.80 5.82 7.10
N VAL A 97 1.48 5.69 7.08
CA VAL A 97 0.74 4.89 6.12
C VAL A 97 -0.02 5.85 5.23
N SER A 98 0.40 5.95 3.96
CA SER A 98 -0.30 6.81 2.99
C SER A 98 -0.91 6.00 1.86
N PHE A 99 -1.97 6.54 1.29
CA PHE A 99 -2.76 5.96 0.21
C PHE A 99 -2.74 6.93 -0.96
N SER A 100 -2.71 6.42 -2.19
CA SER A 100 -3.02 7.22 -3.35
C SER A 100 -3.74 6.44 -4.44
N ILE A 101 -4.66 7.12 -5.12
CA ILE A 101 -5.35 6.63 -6.31
C ILE A 101 -5.32 7.77 -7.33
N ASP A 102 -4.54 7.57 -8.40
CA ASP A 102 -4.21 8.60 -9.40
C ASP A 102 -3.71 9.90 -8.74
N GLU A 103 -4.42 11.02 -8.90
CA GLU A 103 -4.10 12.34 -8.33
C GLU A 103 -4.51 12.53 -6.86
N LEU A 104 -5.27 11.59 -6.27
CA LEU A 104 -5.75 11.70 -4.89
C LEU A 104 -4.78 11.02 -3.93
N ALA A 105 -4.53 11.63 -2.78
CA ALA A 105 -3.71 11.05 -1.72
C ALA A 105 -4.21 11.44 -0.32
N GLU A 106 -4.22 10.47 0.60
CA GLU A 106 -4.53 10.63 2.02
C GLU A 106 -3.60 9.71 2.85
N GLY A 107 -3.63 9.81 4.18
CA GLY A 107 -2.80 8.95 5.05
C GLY A 107 -2.91 9.29 6.52
N PHE A 108 -2.33 8.41 7.34
CA PHE A 108 -2.27 8.54 8.78
C PHE A 108 -0.90 8.11 9.32
N GLU A 109 -0.60 8.56 10.54
CA GLU A 109 0.60 8.17 11.29
C GLU A 109 0.26 7.01 12.24
N ASP A 110 0.98 5.89 12.16
CA ASP A 110 0.90 4.80 13.13
C ASP A 110 1.93 4.98 14.26
N ASN A 111 1.43 5.49 15.39
CA ASN A 111 2.20 5.67 16.62
C ASN A 111 2.15 4.42 17.53
N THR A 112 1.50 3.34 17.08
CA THR A 112 1.27 2.10 17.84
C THR A 112 1.57 0.86 16.99
N PRO A 113 2.80 0.72 16.46
CA PRO A 113 3.12 -0.33 15.46
C PRO A 113 2.90 -1.77 15.96
N GLN A 114 2.91 -1.97 17.28
CA GLN A 114 2.60 -3.25 17.94
C GLN A 114 1.11 -3.64 17.94
N ILE A 115 0.19 -2.73 17.62
CA ILE A 115 -1.26 -2.96 17.64
C ILE A 115 -1.75 -3.27 16.23
N ASP A 116 -2.51 -4.35 16.05
CA ASP A 116 -3.06 -4.72 14.75
C ASP A 116 -3.98 -3.63 14.19
N PHE A 117 -3.88 -3.42 12.87
CA PHE A 117 -4.75 -2.52 12.15
C PHE A 117 -6.19 -3.01 12.17
N LYS A 118 -7.08 -2.04 12.21
CA LYS A 118 -8.51 -2.22 12.01
C LYS A 118 -8.90 -1.62 10.67
N GLU A 119 -9.98 -2.13 10.08
CA GLU A 119 -10.55 -1.56 8.86
C GLU A 119 -10.87 -0.06 9.03
N SER A 120 -11.24 0.37 10.25
CA SER A 120 -11.51 1.77 10.59
C SER A 120 -10.30 2.70 10.42
N ASP A 121 -9.08 2.17 10.56
CA ASP A 121 -7.85 2.95 10.38
C ASP A 121 -7.66 3.34 8.90
N PHE A 122 -8.28 2.56 8.00
CA PHE A 122 -8.25 2.76 6.54
C PHE A 122 -9.47 3.55 6.03
N ARG A 123 -10.20 4.27 6.90
CA ARG A 123 -11.38 5.06 6.50
C ARG A 123 -11.07 6.07 5.39
N GLN A 124 -9.89 6.68 5.44
CA GLN A 124 -9.42 7.61 4.42
C GLN A 124 -9.25 6.94 3.06
N LEU A 125 -8.71 5.71 3.02
CA LEU A 125 -8.66 4.94 1.78
C LEU A 125 -10.06 4.67 1.21
N MET A 126 -11.03 4.33 2.06
CA MET A 126 -12.42 4.18 1.60
C MET A 126 -12.98 5.48 1.00
N ASN A 127 -12.66 6.63 1.59
CA ASN A 127 -13.05 7.94 1.03
C ASN A 127 -12.45 8.16 -0.37
N LEU A 128 -11.18 7.80 -0.58
CA LEU A 128 -10.53 7.89 -1.88
C LEU A 128 -11.20 6.98 -2.92
N ILE A 129 -11.51 5.73 -2.54
CA ILE A 129 -12.20 4.77 -3.40
C ILE A 129 -13.57 5.31 -3.79
N ASN A 130 -14.34 5.85 -2.84
CA ASN A 130 -15.63 6.46 -3.09
C ASN A 130 -15.50 7.65 -4.06
N GLN A 131 -14.55 8.55 -3.83
CA GLN A 131 -14.30 9.68 -4.73
C GLN A 131 -13.94 9.25 -6.15
N LYS A 132 -13.29 8.10 -6.35
CA LYS A 132 -12.94 7.64 -7.70
C LYS A 132 -14.06 6.90 -8.41
N PHE A 133 -14.87 6.13 -7.69
CA PHE A 133 -15.89 5.28 -8.30
C PHE A 133 -17.33 5.82 -8.23
N ASP A 134 -17.63 6.80 -7.37
CA ASP A 134 -18.99 7.38 -7.23
C ASP A 134 -19.30 8.46 -8.28
N TYR A 135 -18.32 8.94 -9.05
CA TYR A 135 -18.58 9.86 -10.17
C TYR A 135 -19.24 9.19 -11.39
N TYR A 136 -19.38 7.86 -11.37
CA TYR A 136 -19.81 7.06 -12.53
C TYR A 136 -21.17 6.37 -12.36
N ASP A 137 -21.89 6.64 -11.26
CA ASP A 137 -23.27 6.15 -11.02
C ASP A 137 -24.33 7.23 -11.31
#